data_AF-A0A7H4LYM8-F1
#
_entry.id   AF-A0A7H4LYM8-F1
#
_cell.length_a   1.000
_cell.length_b   1.000
_cell.length_c   1.000
_cell.angle_alpha   90.00
_cell.angle_beta   90.00
_cell.angle_gamma   90.00
#
_symmetry.space_group_name_H-M   'P 1'
#
loop_
_entity.id
_entity.type
_entity.pdbx_description
1 polymer ?
#
loop_
_entity_poly.entity_id
_entity_poly.type
_entity_poly.pdbx_seq_one_letter_code
_entity_poly.pdbx_strand_id
1 'polypeptide(L)'
;MNPERSERIEIPVLPLRDVVVYPHMVIPLFVGREKSIRCLEAAMDHDKKIMLVAQKEASTDEPGVNDLFTVGTVASILQMLKLPDGTVKVLVEGLQRARISALSDNGEHFSAKAEYLESPAIDEREQEVLVRTAISQFEGYIKLNKKIPPEVLTSLNSIDDPARLADTIAAHMPLKLADKQSVLEMSDVNERLEYLMAMMESEIDLLQVEKRIRNRVKKQMEKSQREYYLNEQMKAIQKELGEMDDAPDENEALKRKIDAAKMPKEAKEKTEAELQKLKMMSPMSAEATVVRGYIDWMVQVPWNARSKVKKDLRQAQEILDTDHYGLERVKDRILEYLAVQSRVNKLKGPILCLVGPPGVGKTSLGQSIAKATGRKYVRMALGGVRDEAEIRGHRRTYIGSMPGKLIQKMAKVGVKNPLFLLDEIDKMSSTCAAIRPRRCWRCWIRNRTWPLTITIWKWITISAT
;
A
#
# COMPACT_ATOMS: atom_id res chain seq x y z
N MET A 1 -62.62 25.29 -29.85
CA MET A 1 -62.61 24.98 -28.41
C MET A 1 -61.36 25.63 -27.84
N ASN A 2 -61.52 26.51 -26.86
CA ASN A 2 -60.40 27.25 -26.24
C ASN A 2 -59.35 26.28 -25.68
N PRO A 3 -58.06 26.39 -26.06
CA PRO A 3 -56.98 25.97 -25.18
C PRO A 3 -56.88 27.00 -24.03
N GLU A 4 -56.23 26.67 -22.92
CA GLU A 4 -56.01 27.56 -21.77
C GLU A 4 -57.17 27.71 -20.77
N ARG A 5 -57.50 26.61 -20.08
CA ARG A 5 -57.78 26.67 -18.65
C ARG A 5 -57.13 25.47 -17.97
N SER A 6 -55.84 25.58 -17.65
CA SER A 6 -55.26 24.70 -16.63
C SER A 6 -56.12 24.87 -15.36
N GLU A 7 -56.74 23.79 -14.90
CA GLU A 7 -57.63 23.83 -13.74
C GLU A 7 -56.83 24.27 -12.51
N ARG A 8 -57.15 25.47 -11.99
CA ARG A 8 -56.57 26.00 -10.76
C ARG A 8 -57.30 25.40 -9.57
N ILE A 9 -56.55 24.72 -8.71
CA ILE A 9 -57.06 24.09 -7.49
C ILE A 9 -56.40 24.69 -6.25
N GLU A 10 -57.17 24.77 -5.17
CA GLU A 10 -56.67 25.15 -3.85
C GLU A 10 -56.71 23.91 -2.95
N ILE A 11 -55.54 23.49 -2.48
CA ILE A 11 -55.35 22.17 -1.86
C ILE A 11 -54.35 22.25 -0.70
N PRO A 12 -54.56 21.49 0.40
CA PRO A 12 -53.59 21.40 1.48
C PRO A 12 -52.29 20.72 1.02
N VAL A 13 -51.15 21.24 1.49
CA VAL A 13 -49.81 20.78 1.14
C VAL A 13 -49.17 20.03 2.30
N LEU A 14 -48.79 18.79 2.03
CA LEU A 14 -48.03 17.95 2.96
C LEU A 14 -46.55 17.91 2.53
N PRO A 15 -45.65 18.52 3.32
CA PRO A 15 -44.23 18.48 3.03
C PRO A 15 -43.63 17.09 3.37
N LEU A 16 -42.96 16.47 2.40
CA LEU A 16 -42.31 15.17 2.53
C LEU A 16 -40.81 15.33 2.76
N ARG A 17 -40.23 14.46 3.60
CA ARG A 17 -38.79 14.39 3.83
C ARG A 17 -38.20 13.28 2.96
N ASP A 18 -37.22 13.61 2.13
CA ASP A 18 -36.40 12.68 1.33
C ASP A 18 -37.19 11.70 0.43
N VAL A 19 -38.46 12.03 0.12
CA VAL A 19 -39.35 11.21 -0.70
C VAL A 19 -40.09 12.09 -1.68
N VAL A 20 -40.14 11.62 -2.93
CA VAL A 20 -40.98 12.14 -4.00
C VAL A 20 -41.97 11.02 -4.35
N VAL A 21 -43.25 11.37 -4.44
CA VAL A 21 -44.32 10.43 -4.82
C VAL A 21 -44.69 10.71 -6.26
N TYR A 22 -44.55 9.73 -7.14
CA TYR A 22 -44.90 9.86 -8.56
C TYR A 22 -46.39 9.55 -8.80
N PRO A 23 -46.97 9.98 -9.93
CA PRO A 23 -48.27 9.51 -10.40
C PRO A 23 -48.37 7.98 -10.40
N HIS A 24 -49.53 7.45 -10.00
CA HIS A 24 -49.85 6.03 -9.84
C HIS A 24 -49.00 5.27 -8.81
N MET A 25 -48.12 5.94 -8.07
CA MET A 25 -47.34 5.34 -7.00
C MET A 25 -48.17 5.27 -5.71
N VAL A 26 -48.22 4.08 -5.11
CA VAL A 26 -48.84 3.86 -3.80
C VAL A 26 -47.77 3.67 -2.74
N ILE A 27 -47.76 4.53 -1.70
CA ILE A 27 -46.75 4.47 -0.64
C ILE A 27 -47.36 4.77 0.73
N PRO A 28 -47.01 4.02 1.80
CA PRO A 28 -47.37 4.39 3.16
C PRO A 28 -46.45 5.51 3.68
N LEU A 29 -47.05 6.59 4.16
CA LEU A 29 -46.36 7.69 4.83
C LEU A 29 -46.65 7.66 6.33
N PHE A 30 -45.62 7.95 7.12
CA PHE A 30 -45.71 8.06 8.58
C PHE A 30 -45.60 9.53 8.96
N VAL A 31 -46.65 10.07 9.56
CA VAL A 31 -46.78 11.49 9.87
C VAL A 31 -46.88 11.68 11.37
N GLY A 32 -45.92 12.42 11.95
CA GLY A 32 -45.86 12.71 13.39
C GLY A 32 -45.91 14.19 13.76
N ARG A 33 -45.75 15.12 12.81
CA ARG A 33 -45.79 16.56 13.07
C ARG A 33 -47.25 17.01 13.23
N GLU A 34 -47.57 17.78 14.27
CA GLU A 34 -48.94 18.26 14.51
C GLU A 34 -49.53 19.01 13.30
N LYS A 35 -48.76 19.94 12.69
CA LYS A 35 -49.18 20.67 11.48
C LYS A 35 -49.54 19.73 10.32
N SER A 36 -48.79 18.64 10.16
CA SER A 36 -49.03 17.65 9.10
C SER A 36 -50.22 16.75 9.38
N ILE A 37 -50.50 16.45 10.66
CA ILE A 37 -51.71 15.71 11.06
C ILE A 37 -52.96 16.57 10.79
N ARG A 38 -52.94 17.85 11.18
CA ARG A 38 -54.04 18.79 10.89
C ARG A 38 -54.27 18.97 9.39
N CYS A 39 -53.18 19.03 8.60
CA CYS A 39 -53.24 19.05 7.14
C CYS A 39 -53.99 17.82 6.56
N LEU A 40 -53.72 16.63 7.10
CA LEU A 40 -54.38 15.40 6.68
C LEU A 40 -55.85 15.35 7.08
N GLU A 41 -56.20 15.84 8.27
CA GLU A 41 -57.60 15.93 8.73
C GLU A 41 -58.40 16.90 7.85
N ALA A 42 -57.86 18.09 7.56
CA ALA A 42 -58.49 19.06 6.65
C ALA A 42 -58.71 18.50 5.23
N ALA A 43 -57.77 17.70 4.73
CA ALA A 43 -57.89 17.07 3.42
C ALA A 43 -58.94 15.94 3.37
N MET A 44 -59.14 15.22 4.47
CA MET A 44 -60.17 14.19 4.55
C MET A 44 -61.58 14.78 4.45
N ASP A 45 -61.77 15.99 4.94
CA ASP A 45 -63.04 16.73 4.85
C ASP A 45 -63.26 17.36 3.46
N HIS A 46 -62.18 17.62 2.72
CA HIS A 46 -62.18 18.25 1.39
C HIS A 46 -61.65 17.32 0.28
N ASP A 47 -62.51 16.42 -0.21
CA ASP A 47 -62.30 15.55 -1.40
C ASP A 47 -61.16 14.52 -1.30
N LYS A 48 -60.59 14.30 -0.10
CA LYS A 48 -59.51 13.32 0.18
C LYS A 48 -58.27 13.51 -0.70
N LYS A 49 -58.05 14.72 -1.22
CA LYS A 49 -56.90 15.06 -2.07
C LYS A 49 -55.91 15.90 -1.27
N ILE A 50 -54.63 15.58 -1.41
CA ILE A 50 -53.52 16.31 -0.82
C ILE A 50 -52.45 16.60 -1.86
N MET A 51 -51.74 17.70 -1.69
CA MET A 51 -50.57 18.02 -2.50
C MET A 51 -49.30 17.59 -1.77
N LEU A 52 -48.59 16.63 -2.33
CA LEU A 52 -47.34 16.10 -1.79
C LEU A 52 -46.16 16.84 -2.41
N VAL A 53 -45.34 17.47 -1.57
CA VAL A 53 -44.21 18.29 -2.03
C VAL A 53 -42.98 17.92 -1.23
N ALA A 54 -41.88 17.63 -1.92
CA ALA A 54 -40.61 17.36 -1.24
C ALA A 54 -40.02 18.65 -0.63
N GLN A 55 -39.35 18.50 0.50
CA GLN A 55 -38.50 19.54 1.08
C GLN A 55 -37.12 19.52 0.39
N LYS A 56 -36.50 20.68 0.18
CA LYS A 56 -35.15 20.79 -0.37
C LYS A 56 -34.10 20.19 0.57
N GLU A 57 -34.24 20.42 1.87
CA GLU A 57 -33.38 19.88 2.92
C GLU A 57 -34.17 19.00 3.87
N ALA A 58 -33.82 17.71 3.95
CA ALA A 58 -34.53 16.75 4.80
C ALA A 58 -34.29 16.94 6.31
N SER A 59 -33.22 17.66 6.68
CA SER A 59 -32.82 17.95 8.07
C SER A 59 -33.68 19.02 8.74
N THR A 60 -34.44 19.81 7.98
CA THR A 60 -35.22 20.91 8.52
C THR A 60 -36.53 20.40 9.14
N ASP A 61 -36.66 20.53 10.46
CA ASP A 61 -37.82 20.02 11.20
C ASP A 61 -39.09 20.87 11.02
N GLU A 62 -38.94 22.17 10.75
CA GLU A 62 -40.04 23.08 10.44
C GLU A 62 -39.73 23.80 9.12
N PRO A 63 -40.15 23.23 7.97
CA PRO A 63 -39.89 23.84 6.68
C PRO A 63 -40.70 25.13 6.54
N GLY A 64 -40.07 26.20 6.09
CA GLY A 64 -40.76 27.42 5.65
C GLY A 64 -41.26 27.32 4.22
N VAL A 65 -41.91 28.38 3.74
CA VAL A 65 -42.48 28.44 2.38
C VAL A 65 -41.43 28.32 1.26
N ASN A 66 -40.19 28.75 1.52
CA ASN A 66 -39.10 28.72 0.54
C ASN A 66 -38.32 27.39 0.51
N ASP A 67 -38.58 26.52 1.49
CA ASP A 67 -37.85 25.26 1.68
C ASP A 67 -38.50 24.10 0.91
N LEU A 68 -39.65 24.34 0.27
CA LEU A 68 -40.36 23.37 -0.55
C LEU A 68 -40.02 23.54 -2.03
N PHE A 69 -40.13 22.46 -2.79
CA PHE A 69 -40.05 22.51 -4.25
C PHE A 69 -41.32 23.10 -4.87
N THR A 70 -41.19 23.61 -6.09
CA THR A 70 -42.28 24.28 -6.81
C THR A 70 -43.26 23.29 -7.44
N VAL A 71 -42.79 22.09 -7.78
CA VAL A 71 -43.61 21.02 -8.36
C VAL A 71 -43.77 19.89 -7.35
N GLY A 72 -44.99 19.38 -7.25
CA GLY A 72 -45.32 18.22 -6.42
C GLY A 72 -46.37 17.36 -7.11
N THR A 73 -46.94 16.44 -6.33
CA THR A 73 -47.92 15.48 -6.83
C THR A 73 -49.21 15.61 -6.03
N VAL A 74 -50.32 15.82 -6.73
CA VAL A 74 -51.66 15.68 -6.17
C VAL A 74 -51.90 14.19 -5.96
N ALA A 75 -52.20 13.81 -4.73
CA ALA A 75 -52.41 12.42 -4.32
C ALA A 75 -53.76 12.26 -3.62
N SER A 76 -54.37 11.09 -3.76
CA SER A 76 -55.55 10.70 -3.01
C SER A 76 -55.16 9.96 -1.73
N ILE A 77 -55.89 10.20 -0.65
CA ILE A 77 -55.76 9.44 0.59
C ILE A 77 -56.62 8.18 0.49
N LEU A 78 -55.97 7.02 0.40
CA LEU A 78 -56.65 5.72 0.35
C LEU A 78 -57.08 5.26 1.75
N GLN A 79 -56.18 5.38 2.72
CA GLN A 79 -56.42 4.91 4.09
C GLN A 79 -55.65 5.75 5.10
N MET A 80 -56.24 5.99 6.27
CA MET A 80 -55.59 6.65 7.40
C MET A 80 -55.79 5.81 8.66
N LEU A 81 -54.70 5.56 9.40
CA LEU A 81 -54.70 4.81 10.66
C LEU A 81 -53.90 5.57 11.72
N LYS A 82 -54.55 5.95 12.83
CA LYS A 82 -53.87 6.53 13.99
C LYS A 82 -53.24 5.38 14.80
N LEU A 83 -51.93 5.45 15.00
CA LEU A 83 -51.17 4.48 15.78
C LEU A 83 -51.18 4.87 17.28
N PRO A 84 -51.00 3.90 18.20
CA PRO A 84 -51.06 4.17 19.65
C PRO A 84 -49.91 5.05 20.16
N ASP A 85 -48.86 5.25 19.36
CA ASP A 85 -47.72 6.14 19.63
C ASP A 85 -48.01 7.62 19.31
N GLY A 86 -49.23 7.93 18.82
CA GLY A 86 -49.63 9.27 18.42
C GLY A 86 -49.26 9.64 16.97
N THR A 87 -48.58 8.76 16.23
CA THR A 87 -48.30 8.96 14.81
C THR A 87 -49.47 8.51 13.94
N VAL A 88 -49.59 9.09 12.75
CA VAL A 88 -50.61 8.71 11.76
C VAL A 88 -49.94 8.02 10.59
N LYS A 89 -50.33 6.77 10.33
CA LYS A 89 -49.96 6.05 9.11
C LYS A 89 -51.01 6.31 8.04
N VAL A 90 -50.62 6.94 6.95
CA VAL A 90 -51.50 7.24 5.82
C VAL A 90 -51.01 6.52 4.55
N LEU A 91 -51.90 5.86 3.83
CA LEU A 91 -51.63 5.27 2.54
C LEU A 91 -52.13 6.22 1.46
N VAL A 92 -51.23 6.65 0.58
CA VAL A 92 -51.53 7.65 -0.46
C VAL A 92 -51.24 7.07 -1.84
N GLU A 93 -52.02 7.49 -2.83
CA GLU A 93 -51.81 7.20 -4.25
C GLU A 93 -51.58 8.51 -5.01
N GLY A 94 -50.44 8.63 -5.69
CA GLY A 94 -50.20 9.77 -6.57
C GLY A 94 -51.17 9.76 -7.76
N LEU A 95 -51.79 10.90 -8.06
CA LEU A 95 -52.70 11.03 -9.21
C LEU A 95 -52.00 11.73 -10.36
N GLN A 96 -51.66 13.00 -10.19
CA GLN A 96 -51.11 13.85 -11.24
C GLN A 96 -50.13 14.87 -10.67
N ARG A 97 -49.23 15.34 -11.52
CA ARG A 97 -48.23 16.36 -11.18
C ARG A 97 -48.89 17.74 -11.22
N ALA A 98 -48.52 18.60 -10.28
CA ALA A 98 -49.02 19.97 -10.25
C ALA A 98 -47.90 20.95 -9.85
N ARG A 99 -47.96 22.16 -10.40
CA ARG A 99 -47.06 23.26 -10.08
C ARG A 99 -47.74 24.21 -9.10
N ILE A 100 -47.05 24.57 -8.04
CA ILE A 100 -47.50 25.55 -7.05
C ILE A 100 -47.29 26.95 -7.62
N SER A 101 -48.38 27.71 -7.76
CA SER A 101 -48.34 29.12 -8.14
C SER A 101 -48.13 30.02 -6.92
N ALA A 102 -48.75 29.66 -5.78
CA ALA A 102 -48.61 30.38 -4.52
C ALA A 102 -48.79 29.43 -3.34
N LEU A 103 -47.93 29.56 -2.33
CA LEU A 103 -47.96 28.80 -1.08
C LEU A 103 -48.24 29.75 0.09
N SER A 104 -49.20 29.40 0.93
CA SER A 104 -49.55 30.13 2.15
C SER A 104 -49.43 29.24 3.38
N ASP A 105 -48.82 29.77 4.45
CA ASP A 105 -48.83 29.15 5.77
C ASP A 105 -49.90 29.84 6.63
N ASN A 106 -50.97 29.11 6.93
CA ASN A 106 -52.09 29.61 7.74
C ASN A 106 -51.87 29.37 9.25
N GLY A 107 -50.66 28.96 9.66
CA GLY A 107 -50.31 28.63 11.05
C GLY A 107 -50.65 27.18 11.44
N GLU A 108 -51.72 26.61 10.87
CA GLU A 108 -52.14 25.23 11.14
C GLU A 108 -51.60 24.21 10.13
N HIS A 109 -51.66 24.53 8.84
CA HIS A 109 -51.14 23.73 7.74
C HIS A 109 -50.78 24.63 6.55
N PHE A 110 -50.05 24.08 5.58
CA PHE A 110 -49.77 24.77 4.33
C PHE A 110 -50.93 24.58 3.36
N SER A 111 -51.30 25.64 2.66
CA SER A 111 -52.27 25.61 1.55
C SER A 111 -51.59 26.16 0.30
N ALA A 112 -51.84 25.55 -0.86
CA ALA A 112 -51.30 26.04 -2.12
C ALA A 112 -52.38 26.20 -3.18
N LYS A 113 -52.19 27.21 -4.02
CA LYS A 113 -52.82 27.29 -5.33
C LYS A 113 -51.94 26.56 -6.32
N ALA A 114 -52.47 25.50 -6.92
CA ALA A 114 -51.73 24.63 -7.82
C ALA A 114 -52.42 24.53 -9.20
N GLU A 115 -51.62 24.34 -10.23
CA GLU A 115 -52.03 24.11 -11.62
C GLU A 115 -51.53 22.73 -12.06
N TYR A 116 -52.40 21.91 -12.62
CA TYR A 116 -52.01 20.59 -13.14
C TYR A 116 -51.02 20.73 -14.29
N LEU A 117 -50.00 19.87 -14.29
CA LEU A 117 -49.03 19.76 -15.38
C LEU A 117 -49.52 18.73 -16.39
N GLU A 118 -49.91 19.20 -17.57
CA GLU A 118 -50.19 18.34 -18.71
C GLU A 118 -48.89 17.90 -19.38
N SER A 119 -48.83 16.63 -19.78
CA SER A 119 -47.73 16.11 -20.58
C SER A 119 -48.14 16.25 -22.06
N PRO A 120 -47.31 16.87 -22.92
CA PRO A 120 -47.66 17.04 -24.32
C PRO A 120 -47.75 15.68 -25.02
N ALA A 121 -48.64 15.58 -26.02
CA ALA A 121 -48.69 14.42 -26.91
C ALA A 121 -47.47 14.41 -27.84
N ILE A 122 -46.90 13.23 -28.07
CA ILE A 122 -45.61 13.02 -28.75
C ILE A 122 -45.83 12.32 -30.11
N ASP A 123 -44.83 12.42 -30.99
CA ASP A 123 -44.75 11.61 -32.22
C ASP A 123 -44.60 10.10 -31.90
N GLU A 124 -45.57 9.32 -32.36
CA GLU A 124 -45.82 7.93 -31.94
C GLU A 124 -44.64 6.99 -32.28
N ARG A 125 -43.86 7.31 -33.32
CA ARG A 125 -42.79 6.44 -33.83
C ARG A 125 -41.48 6.48 -33.04
N GLU A 126 -41.04 7.66 -32.61
CA GLU A 126 -39.85 7.79 -31.74
C GLU A 126 -40.13 7.25 -30.34
N GLN A 127 -41.36 7.45 -29.86
CA GLN A 127 -41.82 7.00 -28.55
C GLN A 127 -41.79 5.46 -28.41
N GLU A 128 -42.23 4.71 -29.42
CA GLU A 128 -42.20 3.23 -29.37
C GLU A 128 -40.79 2.66 -29.19
N VAL A 129 -39.80 3.25 -29.88
CA VAL A 129 -38.41 2.80 -29.79
C VAL A 129 -37.85 3.08 -28.40
N LEU A 130 -38.11 4.28 -27.88
CA LEU A 130 -37.63 4.70 -26.57
C LEU A 130 -38.23 3.85 -25.44
N VAL A 131 -39.54 3.58 -25.49
CA VAL A 131 -40.24 2.71 -24.54
C VAL A 131 -39.65 1.30 -24.52
N ARG A 132 -39.45 0.68 -25.69
CA ARG A 132 -38.85 -0.66 -25.79
C ARG A 132 -37.43 -0.70 -25.23
N THR A 133 -36.62 0.33 -25.53
CA THR A 133 -35.26 0.42 -25.00
C THR A 133 -35.26 0.62 -23.49
N ALA A 134 -36.11 1.48 -22.95
CA ALA A 134 -36.24 1.72 -21.50
C ALA A 134 -36.64 0.43 -20.76
N ILE A 135 -37.61 -0.33 -21.27
CA ILE A 135 -38.02 -1.63 -20.70
C ILE A 135 -36.85 -2.63 -20.72
N SER A 136 -36.16 -2.75 -21.86
CA SER A 136 -35.01 -3.66 -22.01
C SER A 136 -33.87 -3.31 -21.05
N GLN A 137 -33.57 -2.02 -20.89
CA GLN A 137 -32.54 -1.56 -19.95
C GLN A 137 -32.97 -1.80 -18.49
N PHE A 138 -34.24 -1.56 -18.16
CA PHE A 138 -34.78 -1.83 -16.83
C PHE A 138 -34.77 -3.34 -16.49
N GLU A 139 -35.03 -4.22 -17.47
CA GLU A 139 -34.85 -5.67 -17.32
C GLU A 139 -33.39 -6.02 -16.97
N GLY A 140 -32.43 -5.41 -17.68
CA GLY A 140 -31.00 -5.54 -17.37
C GLY A 140 -30.66 -5.09 -15.95
N TYR A 141 -31.25 -3.97 -15.51
CA TYR A 141 -31.09 -3.42 -14.17
C TYR A 141 -31.63 -4.37 -13.08
N ILE A 142 -32.87 -4.88 -13.20
CA ILE A 142 -33.47 -5.79 -12.21
C ILE A 142 -32.64 -7.08 -12.06
N LYS A 143 -32.10 -7.63 -13.16
CA LYS A 143 -31.24 -8.84 -13.12
C LYS A 143 -29.99 -8.65 -12.25
N LEU A 144 -29.48 -7.42 -12.15
CA LEU A 144 -28.35 -7.08 -11.29
C LEU A 144 -28.80 -6.67 -9.88
N ASN A 145 -29.92 -5.95 -9.76
CA ASN A 145 -30.47 -5.48 -8.50
C ASN A 145 -31.55 -6.42 -7.92
N LYS A 146 -31.12 -7.38 -7.09
CA LYS A 146 -32.00 -8.36 -6.44
C LYS A 146 -32.99 -7.78 -5.40
N LYS A 147 -33.00 -6.47 -5.16
CA LYS A 147 -33.94 -5.84 -4.21
C LYS A 147 -35.33 -5.65 -4.82
N ILE A 148 -35.43 -5.60 -6.15
CA ILE A 148 -36.69 -5.39 -6.86
C ILE A 148 -37.28 -6.75 -7.24
N PRO A 149 -38.55 -7.04 -6.87
CA PRO A 149 -39.21 -8.27 -7.29
C PRO A 149 -39.32 -8.35 -8.83
N PRO A 150 -39.05 -9.50 -9.45
CA PRO A 150 -39.15 -9.66 -10.90
C PRO A 150 -40.58 -9.48 -11.43
N GLU A 151 -41.60 -9.61 -10.56
CA GLU A 151 -43.01 -9.38 -10.88
C GLU A 151 -43.28 -7.94 -11.35
N VAL A 152 -42.50 -6.96 -10.90
CA VAL A 152 -42.61 -5.56 -11.33
C VAL A 152 -42.36 -5.42 -12.84
N LEU A 153 -41.50 -6.27 -13.41
CA LEU A 153 -41.21 -6.27 -14.85
C LEU A 153 -42.46 -6.67 -15.65
N THR A 154 -43.20 -7.68 -15.17
CA THR A 154 -44.44 -8.12 -15.84
C THR A 154 -45.51 -7.04 -15.81
N SER A 155 -45.62 -6.26 -14.73
CA SER A 155 -46.54 -5.11 -14.69
C SER A 155 -46.10 -3.99 -15.63
N LEU A 156 -44.78 -3.71 -15.74
CA LEU A 156 -44.25 -2.67 -16.62
C LEU A 156 -44.50 -2.97 -18.10
N ASN A 157 -44.37 -4.24 -18.51
CA ASN A 157 -44.65 -4.67 -19.88
C ASN A 157 -46.11 -4.49 -20.30
N SER A 158 -47.03 -4.33 -19.35
CA SER A 158 -48.46 -4.12 -19.61
C SER A 158 -48.88 -2.65 -19.67
N ILE A 159 -47.94 -1.72 -19.46
CA ILE A 159 -48.22 -0.27 -19.45
C ILE A 159 -47.97 0.28 -20.84
N ASP A 160 -49.05 0.72 -21.51
CA ASP A 160 -48.97 1.35 -22.84
C ASP A 160 -48.62 2.85 -22.76
N ASP A 161 -48.92 3.51 -21.63
CA ASP A 161 -48.66 4.94 -21.45
C ASP A 161 -47.18 5.20 -21.08
N PRO A 162 -46.41 5.92 -21.92
CA PRO A 162 -45.00 6.20 -21.67
C PRO A 162 -44.79 7.07 -20.42
N ALA A 163 -45.75 7.94 -20.08
CA ALA A 163 -45.65 8.80 -18.92
C ALA A 163 -45.68 7.96 -17.65
N ARG A 164 -46.69 7.08 -17.53
CA ARG A 164 -46.81 6.12 -16.45
C ARG A 164 -45.63 5.14 -16.39
N LEU A 165 -45.08 4.73 -17.53
CA LEU A 165 -43.88 3.88 -17.56
C LEU A 165 -42.69 4.57 -16.90
N ALA A 166 -42.41 5.81 -17.29
CA ALA A 166 -41.31 6.61 -16.73
C ALA A 166 -41.47 6.81 -15.21
N ASP A 167 -42.69 7.13 -14.76
CA ASP A 167 -43.02 7.32 -13.34
C ASP A 167 -42.84 6.03 -12.53
N THR A 168 -43.22 4.87 -13.11
CA THR A 168 -43.06 3.57 -12.46
C THR A 168 -41.59 3.16 -12.37
N ILE A 169 -40.80 3.40 -13.42
CA ILE A 169 -39.34 3.16 -13.40
C ILE A 169 -38.67 4.03 -12.33
N ALA A 170 -38.99 5.32 -12.29
CA ALA A 170 -38.44 6.26 -11.31
C ALA A 170 -38.76 5.86 -9.86
N ALA A 171 -39.97 5.35 -9.60
CA ALA A 171 -40.40 4.88 -8.27
C ALA A 171 -39.59 3.68 -7.76
N HIS A 172 -39.13 2.80 -8.66
CA HIS A 172 -38.37 1.60 -8.29
C HIS A 172 -36.84 1.80 -8.30
N MET A 173 -36.35 2.93 -8.80
CA MET A 173 -34.91 3.24 -8.78
C MET A 173 -34.47 3.98 -7.51
N PRO A 174 -33.27 3.67 -6.96
CA PRO A 174 -32.70 4.34 -5.80
C PRO A 174 -32.06 5.69 -6.17
N LEU A 175 -32.85 6.62 -6.69
CA LEU A 175 -32.41 7.95 -7.07
C LEU A 175 -32.21 8.87 -5.85
N LYS A 176 -31.29 9.84 -5.95
CA LYS A 176 -31.16 10.91 -4.95
C LYS A 176 -32.34 11.88 -5.06
N LEU A 177 -32.65 12.60 -3.98
CA LEU A 177 -33.78 13.54 -3.95
C LEU A 177 -33.78 14.55 -5.10
N ALA A 178 -32.62 15.13 -5.42
CA ALA A 178 -32.47 16.09 -6.52
C ALA A 178 -32.85 15.47 -7.88
N ASP A 179 -32.40 14.24 -8.15
CA ASP A 179 -32.70 13.52 -9.39
C ASP A 179 -34.16 13.04 -9.41
N LYS A 180 -34.73 12.68 -8.24
CA LYS A 180 -36.15 12.34 -8.16
C LYS A 180 -37.03 13.53 -8.51
N GLN A 181 -36.66 14.70 -7.98
CA GLN A 181 -37.40 15.93 -8.20
C GLN A 181 -37.26 16.42 -9.64
N SER A 182 -36.08 16.34 -10.25
CA SER A 182 -35.89 16.71 -11.67
C SER A 182 -36.78 15.87 -12.60
N VAL A 183 -36.87 14.56 -12.34
CA VAL A 183 -37.79 13.65 -13.07
C VAL A 183 -39.25 14.06 -12.91
N LEU A 184 -39.65 14.55 -11.73
CA LEU A 184 -41.01 15.04 -11.51
C LEU A 184 -41.28 16.34 -12.30
N GLU A 185 -40.29 17.22 -12.35
CA GLU A 185 -40.36 18.54 -12.99
C GLU A 185 -40.32 18.51 -14.53
N MET A 186 -39.70 17.48 -15.13
CA MET A 186 -39.65 17.28 -16.58
C MET A 186 -41.05 17.00 -17.16
N SER A 187 -41.62 17.97 -17.89
CA SER A 187 -42.91 17.81 -18.56
C SER A 187 -42.84 16.91 -19.80
N ASP A 188 -41.70 16.94 -20.50
CA ASP A 188 -41.46 16.09 -21.68
C ASP A 188 -41.16 14.66 -21.25
N VAL A 189 -41.95 13.71 -21.76
CA VAL A 189 -41.83 12.29 -21.42
C VAL A 189 -40.58 11.67 -22.05
N ASN A 190 -40.16 12.13 -23.23
CA ASN A 190 -38.97 11.61 -23.91
C ASN A 190 -37.70 12.00 -23.17
N GLU A 191 -37.56 13.29 -22.84
CA GLU A 191 -36.44 13.79 -22.03
C GLU A 191 -36.36 13.06 -20.69
N ARG A 192 -37.52 12.81 -20.07
CA ARG A 192 -37.60 12.06 -18.82
C ARG A 192 -37.17 10.61 -18.95
N LEU A 193 -37.60 9.91 -20.00
CA LEU A 193 -37.19 8.53 -20.27
C LEU A 193 -35.68 8.45 -20.57
N GLU A 194 -35.15 9.34 -21.39
CA GLU A 194 -33.72 9.43 -21.69
C GLU A 194 -32.89 9.68 -20.42
N TYR A 195 -33.35 10.59 -19.55
CA TYR A 195 -32.71 10.86 -18.28
C TYR A 195 -32.70 9.63 -17.37
N LEU A 196 -33.85 8.93 -17.25
CA LEU A 196 -33.93 7.69 -16.47
C LEU A 196 -33.04 6.59 -17.06
N MET A 197 -32.94 6.50 -18.40
CA MET A 197 -32.05 5.55 -19.08
C MET A 197 -30.57 5.83 -18.80
N ALA A 198 -30.15 7.10 -18.79
CA ALA A 198 -28.80 7.48 -18.40
C ALA A 198 -28.49 7.12 -16.94
N MET A 199 -29.46 7.34 -16.04
CA MET A 199 -29.32 6.97 -14.62
C MET A 199 -29.27 5.44 -14.43
N MET A 200 -30.09 4.68 -15.17
CA MET A 200 -30.05 3.22 -15.18
C MET A 200 -28.68 2.70 -15.62
N GLU A 201 -28.10 3.27 -16.69
CA GLU A 201 -26.79 2.85 -17.19
C GLU A 201 -25.69 3.06 -16.14
N SER A 202 -25.67 4.23 -15.50
CA SER A 202 -24.70 4.55 -14.45
C SER A 202 -24.81 3.59 -13.26
N GLU A 203 -26.02 3.23 -12.85
CA GLU A 203 -26.27 2.27 -11.78
C GLU A 203 -25.89 0.83 -12.19
N ILE A 204 -26.17 0.43 -13.43
CA ILE A 204 -25.76 -0.88 -13.97
C ILE A 204 -24.24 -1.01 -13.90
N ASP A 205 -23.49 0.00 -14.34
CA ASP A 205 -22.03 0.02 -14.30
C ASP A 205 -21.48 -0.10 -12.87
N LEU A 206 -22.06 0.64 -11.93
CA LEU A 206 -21.71 0.58 -10.51
C LEU A 206 -21.92 -0.84 -9.97
N LEU A 207 -23.10 -1.43 -10.20
CA LEU A 207 -23.43 -2.78 -9.73
C LEU A 207 -22.50 -3.85 -10.36
N GLN A 208 -22.08 -3.68 -11.61
CA GLN A 208 -21.11 -4.57 -12.24
C GLN A 208 -19.72 -4.46 -11.61
N VAL A 209 -19.25 -3.24 -11.30
CA VAL A 209 -17.98 -3.01 -10.58
C VAL A 209 -18.05 -3.68 -9.20
N GLU A 210 -19.11 -3.45 -8.43
CA GLU A 210 -19.31 -4.09 -7.13
C GLU A 210 -19.30 -5.61 -7.22
N LYS A 211 -19.99 -6.19 -8.21
CA LYS A 211 -20.02 -7.63 -8.45
C LYS A 211 -18.62 -8.18 -8.74
N ARG A 212 -17.81 -7.48 -9.55
CA ARG A 212 -16.41 -7.85 -9.83
C ARG A 212 -15.55 -7.82 -8.58
N ILE A 213 -15.67 -6.77 -7.76
CA ILE A 213 -14.94 -6.63 -6.48
C ILE A 213 -15.34 -7.77 -5.54
N ARG A 214 -16.64 -8.00 -5.36
CA ARG A 214 -17.18 -9.07 -4.51
C ARG A 214 -16.66 -10.44 -4.91
N ASN A 215 -16.62 -10.74 -6.21
CA ASN A 215 -16.09 -11.98 -6.74
C ASN A 215 -14.58 -12.13 -6.49
N ARG A 216 -13.79 -11.05 -6.63
CA ARG A 216 -12.35 -11.06 -6.33
C ARG A 216 -12.10 -11.31 -4.84
N VAL A 217 -12.83 -10.60 -3.97
CA VAL A 217 -12.75 -10.78 -2.52
C VAL A 217 -13.11 -12.22 -2.13
N LYS A 218 -14.22 -12.77 -2.67
CA LYS A 218 -14.63 -14.14 -2.42
C LYS A 218 -13.55 -15.16 -2.83
N LYS A 219 -12.98 -15.03 -4.03
CA LYS A 219 -11.89 -15.91 -4.51
C LYS A 219 -10.65 -15.81 -3.62
N GLN A 220 -10.29 -14.61 -3.18
CA GLN A 220 -9.15 -14.40 -2.29
C GLN A 220 -9.39 -15.02 -0.91
N MET A 221 -10.59 -14.84 -0.33
CA MET A 221 -10.97 -15.45 0.93
C MET A 221 -10.95 -16.99 0.85
N GLU A 222 -11.54 -17.57 -0.19
CA GLU A 222 -11.52 -19.03 -0.41
C GLU A 222 -10.08 -19.56 -0.55
N LYS A 223 -9.20 -18.83 -1.23
CA LYS A 223 -7.78 -19.17 -1.34
C LYS A 223 -7.10 -19.12 0.03
N SER A 224 -7.26 -18.04 0.78
CA SER A 224 -6.64 -17.88 2.11
C SER A 224 -7.17 -18.89 3.12
N GLN A 225 -8.47 -19.19 3.12
CA GLN A 225 -9.05 -20.23 3.97
C GLN A 225 -8.50 -21.62 3.60
N ARG A 226 -8.38 -21.92 2.30
CA ARG A 226 -7.79 -23.18 1.82
C ARG A 226 -6.32 -23.29 2.22
N GLU A 227 -5.52 -22.24 2.03
CA GLU A 227 -4.10 -22.23 2.43
C GLU A 227 -3.94 -22.38 3.94
N TYR A 228 -4.76 -21.67 4.73
CA TYR A 228 -4.77 -21.82 6.19
C TYR A 228 -5.09 -23.24 6.62
N TYR A 229 -6.15 -23.82 6.06
CA TYR A 229 -6.57 -25.20 6.34
C TYR A 229 -5.48 -26.22 5.96
N LEU A 230 -4.90 -26.09 4.76
CA LEU A 230 -3.82 -26.97 4.29
C LEU A 230 -2.57 -26.86 5.16
N ASN A 231 -2.20 -25.66 5.60
CA ASN A 231 -1.06 -25.48 6.49
C ASN A 231 -1.29 -26.08 7.88
N GLU A 232 -2.48 -25.92 8.45
CA GLU A 232 -2.84 -26.58 9.71
C GLU A 232 -2.88 -28.10 9.55
N GLN A 233 -3.40 -28.62 8.44
CA GLN A 233 -3.30 -30.05 8.13
C GLN A 233 -1.85 -30.52 8.02
N MET A 234 -0.98 -29.78 7.33
CA MET A 234 0.44 -30.12 7.21
C MET A 234 1.15 -30.12 8.56
N LYS A 235 0.85 -29.16 9.44
CA LYS A 235 1.40 -29.15 10.81
C LYS A 235 0.90 -30.33 11.63
N ALA A 236 -0.39 -30.67 11.52
CA ALA A 236 -0.95 -31.83 12.20
C ALA A 236 -0.31 -33.13 11.68
N ILE A 237 -0.18 -33.29 10.36
CA ILE A 237 0.50 -34.42 9.72
C ILE A 237 1.97 -34.51 10.16
N GLN A 238 2.71 -33.40 10.17
CA GLN A 238 4.11 -33.36 10.62
C GLN A 238 4.26 -33.72 12.09
N LYS A 239 3.28 -33.36 12.93
CA LYS A 239 3.24 -33.71 14.35
C LYS A 239 2.90 -35.18 14.57
N GLU A 240 1.97 -35.73 13.79
CA GLU A 240 1.58 -37.16 13.83
C GLU A 240 2.65 -38.08 13.21
N LEU A 241 3.37 -37.62 12.19
CA LEU A 241 4.54 -38.28 11.60
C LEU A 241 5.79 -38.20 12.49
N GLY A 242 5.66 -37.76 13.74
CA GLY A 242 6.77 -37.39 14.63
C GLY A 242 7.95 -38.36 14.61
N GLU A 243 9.04 -37.93 13.95
CA GLU A 243 10.45 -38.34 14.16
C GLU A 243 11.39 -37.71 13.09
N MET A 244 11.40 -36.38 12.94
CA MET A 244 12.51 -35.67 12.25
C MET A 244 12.84 -34.30 12.88
N ASP A 245 12.74 -34.19 14.21
CA ASP A 245 13.23 -33.03 14.97
C ASP A 245 14.77 -33.00 15.12
N ASP A 246 15.50 -33.86 14.39
CA ASP A 246 16.96 -33.90 14.39
C ASP A 246 17.63 -33.10 13.26
N ALA A 247 16.83 -32.35 12.48
CA ALA A 247 17.34 -31.22 11.71
C ALA A 247 17.15 -29.96 12.57
N PRO A 248 18.17 -29.49 13.32
CA PRO A 248 18.05 -28.21 14.00
C PRO A 248 17.65 -27.16 12.96
N ASP A 249 16.55 -26.44 13.23
CA ASP A 249 16.05 -25.35 12.39
C ASP A 249 17.27 -24.53 11.93
N GLU A 250 17.62 -24.62 10.64
CA GLU A 250 18.83 -24.01 10.10
C GLU A 250 18.87 -22.51 10.45
N ASN A 251 17.68 -21.91 10.58
CA ASN A 251 17.50 -20.53 10.98
C ASN A 251 17.89 -20.27 12.43
N GLU A 252 17.60 -21.19 13.35
CA GLU A 252 18.03 -21.09 14.74
C GLU A 252 19.54 -21.30 14.87
N ALA A 253 20.10 -22.25 14.11
CA ALA A 253 21.54 -22.46 14.05
C ALA A 253 22.28 -21.20 13.53
N LEU A 254 21.75 -20.55 12.49
CA LEU A 254 22.27 -19.27 11.98
C LEU A 254 22.16 -18.16 13.03
N LYS A 255 21.06 -18.07 13.76
CA LYS A 255 20.88 -17.09 14.85
C LYS A 255 21.93 -17.27 15.94
N ARG A 256 22.14 -18.50 16.41
CA ARG A 256 23.17 -18.84 17.40
C ARG A 256 24.57 -18.43 16.92
N LYS A 257 24.89 -18.64 15.63
CA LYS A 257 26.16 -18.22 15.03
C LYS A 257 26.32 -16.69 14.97
N ILE A 258 25.25 -15.95 14.66
CA ILE A 258 25.26 -14.47 14.64
C ILE A 258 25.55 -13.91 16.03
N ASP A 259 24.89 -14.47 17.06
CA ASP A 259 25.10 -14.06 18.45
C ASP A 259 26.53 -14.40 18.94
N ALA A 260 27.05 -15.58 18.56
CA ALA A 260 28.40 -16.01 18.89
C ALA A 260 29.51 -15.15 18.24
N ALA A 261 29.25 -14.58 17.05
CA ALA A 261 30.24 -13.79 16.30
C ALA A 261 30.60 -12.44 16.96
N LYS A 262 29.82 -11.97 17.96
CA LYS A 262 30.04 -10.71 18.69
C LYS A 262 30.22 -9.50 17.75
N MET A 263 29.28 -9.34 16.82
CA MET A 263 29.28 -8.25 15.84
C MET A 263 28.99 -6.88 16.49
N PRO A 264 29.47 -5.76 15.91
CA PRO A 264 29.02 -4.42 16.30
C PRO A 264 27.51 -4.23 16.11
N LYS A 265 26.90 -3.30 16.85
CA LYS A 265 25.44 -3.06 16.84
C LYS A 265 24.88 -2.88 15.42
N GLU A 266 25.48 -2.01 14.61
CA GLU A 266 25.05 -1.72 13.23
C GLU A 266 25.10 -2.98 12.33
N ALA A 267 26.13 -3.82 12.50
CA ALA A 267 26.29 -5.04 11.72
C ALA A 267 25.29 -6.12 12.18
N LYS A 268 25.10 -6.27 13.50
CA LYS A 268 24.18 -7.23 14.09
C LYS A 268 22.74 -6.95 13.64
N GLU A 269 22.27 -5.72 13.79
CA GLU A 269 20.91 -5.30 13.41
C GLU A 269 20.65 -5.53 11.92
N LYS A 270 21.63 -5.22 11.07
CA LYS A 270 21.53 -5.47 9.62
C LYS A 270 21.50 -6.97 9.29
N THR A 271 22.34 -7.78 9.93
CA THR A 271 22.36 -9.23 9.71
C THR A 271 21.08 -9.90 10.22
N GLU A 272 20.52 -9.44 11.34
CA GLU A 272 19.23 -9.91 11.86
C GLU A 272 18.07 -9.54 10.93
N ALA A 273 18.04 -8.32 10.38
CA ALA A 273 17.04 -7.93 9.38
C ALA A 273 17.09 -8.82 8.13
N GLU A 274 18.28 -9.21 7.69
CA GLU A 274 18.44 -10.13 6.56
C GLU A 274 18.06 -11.57 6.92
N LEU A 275 18.29 -12.01 8.16
CA LEU A 275 17.80 -13.30 8.66
C LEU A 275 16.27 -13.35 8.70
N GLN A 276 15.60 -12.26 9.10
CA GLN A 276 14.13 -12.17 9.08
C GLN A 276 13.59 -12.26 7.64
N LYS A 277 14.26 -11.61 6.67
CA LYS A 277 13.92 -11.76 5.25
C LYS A 277 14.07 -13.21 4.79
N LEU A 278 15.15 -13.89 5.18
CA LEU A 278 15.38 -15.29 4.84
C LEU A 278 14.26 -16.21 5.35
N LYS A 279 13.74 -15.97 6.57
CA LYS A 279 12.62 -16.73 7.15
C LYS A 279 11.32 -16.62 6.37
N MET A 280 11.07 -15.49 5.73
CA MET A 280 9.85 -15.26 4.93
C MET A 280 9.98 -15.78 3.49
N MET A 281 11.19 -16.12 3.05
CA MET A 281 11.46 -16.60 1.69
C MET A 281 11.38 -18.12 1.61
N SER A 282 11.00 -18.63 0.43
CA SER A 282 11.10 -20.07 0.15
C SER A 282 12.58 -20.49 0.06
N PRO A 283 12.98 -21.61 0.70
CA PRO A 283 14.38 -22.06 0.75
C PRO A 283 14.98 -22.44 -0.61
N MET A 284 14.15 -22.66 -1.64
CA MET A 284 14.59 -22.96 -3.01
C MET A 284 14.78 -21.71 -3.88
N SER A 285 14.49 -20.51 -3.38
CA SER A 285 14.62 -19.27 -4.15
C SER A 285 16.09 -18.89 -4.37
N ALA A 286 16.42 -18.39 -5.57
CA ALA A 286 17.73 -17.82 -5.87
C ALA A 286 18.12 -16.67 -4.93
N GLU A 287 17.14 -15.90 -4.47
CA GLU A 287 17.35 -14.81 -3.50
C GLU A 287 17.73 -15.34 -2.12
N ALA A 288 17.14 -16.46 -1.70
CA ALA A 288 17.45 -17.10 -0.42
C ALA A 288 18.91 -17.56 -0.39
N THR A 289 19.43 -18.10 -1.50
CA THR A 289 20.85 -18.49 -1.63
C THR A 289 21.80 -17.29 -1.49
N VAL A 290 21.45 -16.15 -2.07
CA VAL A 290 22.25 -14.93 -1.99
C VAL A 290 22.25 -14.35 -0.57
N VAL A 291 21.10 -14.33 0.10
CA VAL A 291 20.97 -13.86 1.48
C VAL A 291 21.69 -14.80 2.46
N ARG A 292 21.55 -16.12 2.29
CA ARG A 292 22.26 -17.13 3.09
C ARG A 292 23.78 -16.95 2.98
N GLY A 293 24.31 -16.86 1.75
CA GLY A 293 25.73 -16.61 1.53
C GLY A 293 26.21 -15.29 2.17
N TYR A 294 25.39 -14.25 2.17
CA TYR A 294 25.72 -12.99 2.86
C TYR A 294 25.79 -13.15 4.38
N ILE A 295 24.83 -13.85 4.99
CA ILE A 295 24.84 -14.12 6.43
C ILE A 295 26.08 -14.95 6.79
N ASP A 296 26.42 -15.95 5.99
CA ASP A 296 27.63 -16.77 6.21
C ASP A 296 28.90 -15.93 6.18
N TRP A 297 29.05 -15.02 5.20
CA TRP A 297 30.18 -14.09 5.17
C TRP A 297 30.23 -13.17 6.39
N MET A 298 29.08 -12.67 6.85
CA MET A 298 29.02 -11.82 8.04
C MET A 298 29.44 -12.59 9.30
N VAL A 299 29.08 -13.87 9.43
CA VAL A 299 29.48 -14.73 10.55
C VAL A 299 30.97 -15.09 10.50
N GLN A 300 31.51 -15.40 9.32
CA GLN A 300 32.91 -15.81 9.16
C GLN A 300 33.92 -14.68 9.40
N VAL A 301 33.52 -13.42 9.24
CA VAL A 301 34.41 -12.28 9.47
C VAL A 301 34.71 -12.12 10.97
N PRO A 302 35.99 -12.02 11.37
CA PRO A 302 36.35 -11.91 12.78
C PRO A 302 36.16 -10.48 13.32
N TRP A 303 34.99 -10.21 13.90
CA TRP A 303 34.62 -8.89 14.43
C TRP A 303 35.31 -8.51 15.73
N ASN A 304 35.47 -9.47 16.65
CA ASN A 304 36.03 -9.26 17.98
C ASN A 304 37.25 -10.14 18.30
N ALA A 305 37.44 -11.26 17.60
CA ALA A 305 38.59 -12.14 17.80
C ALA A 305 39.91 -11.41 17.50
N ARG A 306 40.86 -11.44 18.44
CA ARG A 306 42.17 -10.78 18.32
C ARG A 306 43.27 -11.70 18.83
N SER A 307 44.42 -11.72 18.15
CA SER A 307 45.62 -12.35 18.69
C SER A 307 46.30 -11.45 19.72
N LYS A 308 46.86 -12.05 20.77
CA LYS A 308 47.66 -11.34 21.77
C LYS A 308 48.96 -10.88 21.12
N VAL A 309 49.16 -9.57 21.04
CA VAL A 309 50.36 -8.97 20.44
C VAL A 309 51.48 -8.94 21.48
N LYS A 310 52.65 -9.47 21.13
CA LYS A 310 53.85 -9.36 21.95
C LYS A 310 54.51 -8.01 21.71
N LYS A 311 54.95 -7.34 22.78
CA LYS A 311 55.60 -6.02 22.74
C LYS A 311 57.10 -6.06 23.10
N ASP A 312 57.68 -7.26 23.08
CA ASP A 312 59.09 -7.44 23.44
C ASP A 312 59.99 -7.18 22.23
N LEU A 313 60.82 -6.14 22.33
CA LEU A 313 61.76 -5.74 21.28
C LEU A 313 62.99 -6.66 21.23
N ARG A 314 63.41 -7.22 22.37
CA ARG A 314 64.58 -8.12 22.41
C ARG A 314 64.27 -9.42 21.69
N GLN A 315 63.11 -10.00 21.99
CA GLN A 315 62.61 -11.18 21.27
C GLN A 315 62.41 -10.88 19.77
N ALA A 316 61.96 -9.68 19.41
CA ALA A 316 61.82 -9.32 18.00
C ALA A 316 63.18 -9.26 17.27
N GLN A 317 64.20 -8.71 17.92
CA GLN A 317 65.57 -8.66 17.39
C GLN A 317 66.14 -10.07 17.19
N GLU A 318 66.05 -10.93 18.21
CA GLU A 318 66.52 -12.33 18.14
C GLU A 318 65.87 -13.11 16.99
N ILE A 319 64.55 -12.95 16.79
CA ILE A 319 63.84 -13.61 15.68
C ILE A 319 64.28 -13.06 14.32
N LEU A 320 64.50 -11.74 14.21
CA LEU A 320 64.98 -11.13 12.97
C LEU A 320 66.42 -11.56 12.64
N ASP A 321 67.29 -11.69 13.64
CA ASP A 321 68.66 -12.15 13.48
C ASP A 321 68.75 -13.65 13.16
N THR A 322 67.84 -14.45 13.71
CA THR A 322 67.75 -15.89 13.41
C THR A 322 67.24 -16.14 11.99
N ASP A 323 66.17 -15.45 11.59
CA ASP A 323 65.51 -15.71 10.30
C ASP A 323 66.26 -15.05 9.11
N HIS A 324 67.08 -14.01 9.35
CA HIS A 324 67.80 -13.26 8.30
C HIS A 324 69.23 -12.92 8.71
N TYR A 325 70.22 -13.34 7.91
CA TYR A 325 71.62 -12.96 8.12
C TYR A 325 71.93 -11.58 7.50
N GLY A 326 72.68 -10.72 8.20
CA GLY A 326 73.01 -9.36 7.76
C GLY A 326 71.86 -8.34 7.90
N LEU A 327 71.79 -7.37 6.98
CA LEU A 327 70.73 -6.34 6.90
C LEU A 327 70.55 -5.47 8.15
N GLU A 328 71.63 -5.14 8.85
CA GLU A 328 71.61 -4.40 10.14
C GLU A 328 70.78 -3.11 10.08
N ARG A 329 71.04 -2.25 9.08
CA ARG A 329 70.29 -1.00 8.87
C ARG A 329 68.77 -1.20 8.70
N VAL A 330 68.36 -2.30 8.06
CA VAL A 330 66.95 -2.61 7.81
C VAL A 330 66.30 -3.18 9.07
N LYS A 331 67.01 -4.06 9.79
CA LYS A 331 66.56 -4.61 11.07
C LYS A 331 66.37 -3.52 12.12
N ASP A 332 67.34 -2.61 12.25
CA ASP A 332 67.25 -1.45 13.14
C ASP A 332 66.01 -0.62 12.86
N ARG A 333 65.73 -0.35 11.57
CA ARG A 333 64.55 0.42 11.16
C ARG A 333 63.23 -0.30 11.44
N ILE A 334 63.21 -1.63 11.32
CA ILE A 334 62.05 -2.44 11.72
C ILE A 334 61.85 -2.38 13.24
N LEU A 335 62.93 -2.50 14.02
CA LEU A 335 62.88 -2.40 15.48
C LEU A 335 62.42 -1.01 15.95
N GLU A 336 62.89 0.08 15.32
CA GLU A 336 62.40 1.43 15.56
C GLU A 336 60.88 1.54 15.32
N TYR A 337 60.41 0.98 14.19
CA TYR A 337 58.99 0.97 13.87
C TYR A 337 58.16 0.20 14.91
N LEU A 338 58.64 -0.98 15.34
CA LEU A 338 58.02 -1.78 16.39
C LEU A 338 58.06 -1.07 17.76
N ALA A 339 59.12 -0.31 18.05
CA ALA A 339 59.27 0.46 19.28
C ALA A 339 58.28 1.64 19.34
N VAL A 340 58.04 2.31 18.23
CA VAL A 340 56.97 3.33 18.13
C VAL A 340 55.60 2.68 18.28
N GLN A 341 55.39 1.52 17.66
CA GLN A 341 54.13 0.79 17.72
C GLN A 341 53.81 0.24 19.12
N SER A 342 54.82 -0.12 19.92
CA SER A 342 54.61 -0.64 21.28
C SER A 342 54.04 0.41 22.23
N ARG A 343 54.40 1.69 22.00
CA ARG A 343 53.96 2.86 22.80
C ARG A 343 52.57 3.38 22.42
N VAL A 344 52.15 3.24 21.15
CA VAL A 344 50.90 3.83 20.66
C VAL A 344 49.82 2.76 20.44
N ASN A 345 48.68 2.88 21.13
CA ASN A 345 47.56 1.93 21.01
C ASN A 345 46.81 2.00 19.66
N LYS A 346 47.02 3.05 18.87
CA LYS A 346 46.37 3.26 17.57
C LYS A 346 47.42 3.37 16.48
N LEU A 347 47.38 2.46 15.52
CA LEU A 347 48.16 2.45 14.29
C LEU A 347 47.77 3.66 13.41
N LYS A 348 48.30 4.84 13.73
CA LYS A 348 48.33 6.02 12.84
C LYS A 348 49.74 6.25 12.30
N GLY A 349 50.55 5.20 12.23
CA GLY A 349 51.91 5.24 11.71
C GLY A 349 51.94 5.06 10.19
N PRO A 350 53.04 5.47 9.54
CA PRO A 350 53.29 5.15 8.12
C PRO A 350 53.29 3.63 7.90
N ILE A 351 52.79 3.17 6.74
CA ILE A 351 52.94 1.75 6.35
C ILE A 351 54.42 1.49 6.09
N LEU A 352 54.93 0.36 6.59
CA LEU A 352 56.25 -0.13 6.23
C LEU A 352 56.26 -0.59 4.77
N CYS A 353 57.09 0.05 3.94
CA CYS A 353 57.30 -0.33 2.54
C CYS A 353 58.73 -0.86 2.36
N LEU A 354 58.85 -2.14 2.01
CA LEU A 354 60.14 -2.79 1.75
C LEU A 354 60.41 -2.76 0.24
N VAL A 355 61.47 -2.07 -0.18
CA VAL A 355 61.84 -1.90 -1.59
C VAL A 355 63.20 -2.54 -1.85
N GLY A 356 63.34 -3.24 -2.98
CA GLY A 356 64.60 -3.84 -3.43
C GLY A 356 64.41 -4.73 -4.66
N PRO A 357 65.48 -5.29 -5.24
CA PRO A 357 65.38 -6.24 -6.35
C PRO A 357 64.66 -7.55 -5.93
N PRO A 358 64.14 -8.35 -6.89
CA PRO A 358 63.57 -9.66 -6.57
C PRO A 358 64.62 -10.56 -5.90
N GLY A 359 64.19 -11.45 -5.00
CA GLY A 359 65.09 -12.40 -4.31
C GLY A 359 65.68 -11.92 -2.97
N VAL A 360 65.60 -10.64 -2.61
CA VAL A 360 66.16 -10.09 -1.35
C VAL A 360 65.38 -10.40 -0.06
N GLY A 361 64.45 -11.36 -0.10
CA GLY A 361 63.75 -11.81 1.12
C GLY A 361 62.65 -10.88 1.67
N LYS A 362 62.12 -9.92 0.90
CA LYS A 362 61.04 -8.99 1.35
C LYS A 362 59.83 -9.70 1.99
N THR A 363 59.31 -10.73 1.33
CA THR A 363 58.17 -11.53 1.80
C THR A 363 58.53 -12.31 3.07
N SER A 364 59.78 -12.79 3.16
CA SER A 364 60.31 -13.49 4.33
C SER A 364 60.43 -12.55 5.54
N LEU A 365 60.90 -11.31 5.35
CA LEU A 365 60.93 -10.29 6.42
C LEU A 365 59.52 -10.03 6.98
N GLY A 366 58.49 -9.98 6.13
CA GLY A 366 57.10 -9.85 6.57
C GLY A 366 56.62 -11.00 7.46
N GLN A 367 57.08 -12.23 7.19
CA GLN A 367 56.79 -13.41 8.02
C GLN A 367 57.50 -13.34 9.37
N SER A 368 58.78 -12.96 9.40
CA SER A 368 59.55 -12.79 10.63
C SER A 368 58.95 -11.70 11.52
N ILE A 369 58.48 -10.58 10.96
CA ILE A 369 57.78 -9.53 11.72
C ILE A 369 56.46 -10.06 12.31
N ALA A 370 55.72 -10.89 11.58
CA ALA A 370 54.49 -11.49 12.09
C ALA A 370 54.77 -12.46 13.25
N LYS A 371 55.82 -13.28 13.12
CA LYS A 371 56.31 -14.20 14.15
C LYS A 371 56.77 -13.44 15.40
N ALA A 372 57.57 -12.39 15.24
CA ALA A 372 58.05 -11.52 16.31
C ALA A 372 56.91 -10.85 17.08
N THR A 373 55.91 -10.33 16.37
CA THR A 373 54.77 -9.63 17.00
C THR A 373 53.67 -10.57 17.52
N GLY A 374 53.78 -11.88 17.27
CA GLY A 374 52.74 -12.86 17.60
C GLY A 374 51.43 -12.67 16.82
N ARG A 375 51.50 -12.11 15.62
CA ARG A 375 50.35 -11.87 14.75
C ARG A 375 50.25 -12.95 13.68
N LYS A 376 49.01 -13.27 13.27
CA LYS A 376 48.78 -14.18 12.14
C LYS A 376 49.23 -13.49 10.84
N TYR A 377 50.01 -14.21 10.03
CA TYR A 377 50.55 -13.70 8.77
C TYR A 377 49.60 -13.97 7.60
N VAL A 378 49.42 -12.97 6.73
CA VAL A 378 48.57 -13.06 5.54
C VAL A 378 49.26 -12.39 4.38
N ARG A 379 49.43 -13.13 3.28
CA ARG A 379 49.92 -12.57 2.01
C ARG A 379 48.76 -12.33 1.04
N MET A 380 48.74 -11.14 0.46
CA MET A 380 47.90 -10.77 -0.67
C MET A 380 48.81 -10.23 -1.78
N ALA A 381 48.94 -10.97 -2.87
CA ALA A 381 49.63 -10.49 -4.07
C ALA A 381 48.73 -9.48 -4.79
N LEU A 382 49.28 -8.31 -5.08
CA LEU A 382 48.64 -7.25 -5.85
C LEU A 382 49.10 -7.23 -7.31
N GLY A 383 50.10 -8.04 -7.66
CA GLY A 383 50.52 -8.25 -9.04
C GLY A 383 49.36 -8.72 -9.92
N GLY A 384 49.12 -7.99 -11.01
CA GLY A 384 48.06 -8.32 -11.97
C GLY A 384 46.65 -7.88 -11.58
N VAL A 385 46.46 -7.21 -10.43
CA VAL A 385 45.15 -6.62 -10.07
C VAL A 385 44.86 -5.45 -11.01
N ARG A 386 43.72 -5.55 -11.73
CA ARG A 386 43.27 -4.53 -12.71
C ARG A 386 42.02 -3.79 -12.27
N ASP A 387 41.16 -4.43 -11.49
CA ASP A 387 39.84 -3.93 -11.09
C ASP A 387 39.76 -3.64 -9.58
N GLU A 388 39.06 -2.56 -9.21
CA GLU A 388 38.73 -2.23 -7.82
C GLU A 388 37.88 -3.34 -7.17
N ALA A 389 37.07 -4.04 -7.96
CA ALA A 389 36.21 -5.10 -7.47
C ALA A 389 36.99 -6.26 -6.82
N GLU A 390 38.24 -6.50 -7.19
CA GLU A 390 39.07 -7.52 -6.53
C GLU A 390 39.41 -7.15 -5.07
N ILE A 391 39.52 -5.84 -4.79
CA ILE A 391 39.83 -5.33 -3.45
C ILE A 391 38.54 -5.16 -2.64
N ARG A 392 37.50 -4.55 -3.23
CA ARG A 392 36.27 -4.17 -2.55
C ARG A 392 35.15 -5.22 -2.61
N GLY A 393 35.11 -6.02 -3.67
CA GLY A 393 34.03 -6.95 -4.00
C GLY A 393 32.95 -6.33 -4.88
N HIS A 394 32.10 -7.19 -5.44
CA HIS A 394 30.94 -6.78 -6.24
C HIS A 394 29.72 -6.50 -5.34
N ARG A 395 28.72 -5.79 -5.90
CA ARG A 395 27.41 -5.66 -5.24
C ARG A 395 26.73 -7.02 -5.15
N ARG A 396 25.92 -7.24 -4.11
CA ARG A 396 25.20 -8.49 -3.78
C ARG A 396 24.03 -8.81 -4.75
N THR A 397 24.04 -8.29 -5.97
CA THR A 397 22.90 -8.37 -6.91
C THR A 397 22.91 -9.65 -7.75
N TYR A 398 24.04 -10.33 -7.89
CA TYR A 398 24.18 -11.52 -8.73
C TYR A 398 24.52 -12.76 -7.92
N ILE A 399 24.01 -13.90 -8.36
CA ILE A 399 24.43 -15.22 -7.87
C ILE A 399 25.92 -15.37 -8.21
N GLY A 400 26.76 -15.52 -7.19
CA GLY A 400 28.22 -15.54 -7.33
C GLY A 400 28.94 -14.23 -6.95
N SER A 401 28.22 -13.18 -6.52
CA SER A 401 28.84 -11.99 -5.96
C SER A 401 29.64 -12.32 -4.69
N MET A 402 30.96 -12.21 -4.78
CA MET A 402 31.87 -12.46 -3.67
C MET A 402 32.41 -11.16 -3.07
N PRO A 403 32.67 -11.12 -1.74
CA PRO A 403 33.36 -9.99 -1.14
C PRO A 403 34.80 -9.91 -1.65
N GLY A 404 35.42 -8.74 -1.57
CA GLY A 404 36.78 -8.53 -2.05
C GLY A 404 37.81 -9.43 -1.35
N LYS A 405 38.96 -9.65 -2.00
CA LYS A 405 40.05 -10.52 -1.53
C LYS A 405 40.48 -10.22 -0.10
N LEU A 406 40.41 -8.96 0.33
CA LEU A 406 40.77 -8.55 1.69
C LEU A 406 39.86 -9.17 2.75
N ILE A 407 38.54 -9.13 2.53
CA ILE A 407 37.55 -9.75 3.44
C ILE A 407 37.65 -11.27 3.40
N GLN A 408 37.84 -11.86 2.22
CA GLN A 408 38.04 -13.31 2.10
C GLN A 408 39.26 -13.79 2.90
N LYS A 409 40.36 -13.03 2.86
CA LYS A 409 41.57 -13.34 3.62
C LYS A 409 41.37 -13.11 5.12
N MET A 410 40.61 -12.09 5.52
CA MET A 410 40.22 -11.89 6.93
C MET A 410 39.42 -13.09 7.47
N ALA A 411 38.43 -13.57 6.70
CA ALA A 411 37.65 -14.75 7.06
C ALA A 411 38.52 -16.00 7.24
N LYS A 412 39.49 -16.22 6.34
CA LYS A 412 40.45 -17.34 6.45
C LYS A 412 41.34 -17.28 7.70
N VAL A 413 41.57 -16.08 8.22
CA VAL A 413 42.58 -15.85 9.26
C VAL A 413 41.96 -15.79 10.66
N GLY A 414 40.66 -15.49 10.74
CA GLY A 414 39.88 -15.62 11.97
C GLY A 414 40.27 -14.64 13.08
N VAL A 415 41.13 -13.65 12.81
CA VAL A 415 41.48 -12.58 13.76
C VAL A 415 41.38 -11.20 13.11
N LYS A 416 41.08 -10.19 13.93
CA LYS A 416 40.93 -8.79 13.52
C LYS A 416 42.24 -8.05 13.30
N ASN A 417 43.33 -8.51 13.91
CA ASN A 417 44.65 -7.87 13.88
C ASN A 417 45.76 -8.72 13.23
N PRO A 418 45.55 -9.29 12.04
CA PRO A 418 46.62 -9.99 11.32
C PRO A 418 47.64 -9.01 10.74
N LEU A 419 48.82 -9.53 10.41
CA LEU A 419 49.79 -8.81 9.59
C LEU A 419 49.49 -9.12 8.12
N PHE A 420 48.98 -8.13 7.40
CA PHE A 420 48.80 -8.19 5.96
C PHE A 420 50.08 -7.74 5.26
N LEU A 421 50.66 -8.62 4.45
CA LEU A 421 51.64 -8.28 3.45
C LEU A 421 50.94 -8.08 2.10
N LEU A 422 51.04 -6.85 1.59
CA LEU A 422 50.62 -6.48 0.25
C LEU A 422 51.82 -6.58 -0.68
N ASP A 423 51.92 -7.70 -1.40
CA ASP A 423 53.08 -8.03 -2.24
C ASP A 423 52.93 -7.43 -3.65
N GLU A 424 54.05 -7.07 -4.27
CA GLU A 424 54.12 -6.57 -5.66
C GLU A 424 53.21 -5.35 -5.95
N ILE A 425 53.20 -4.37 -5.05
CA ILE A 425 52.43 -3.12 -5.23
C ILE A 425 52.87 -2.35 -6.49
N ASP A 426 54.11 -2.50 -6.92
CA ASP A 426 54.66 -1.91 -8.15
C ASP A 426 54.12 -2.56 -9.44
N LYS A 427 53.57 -3.77 -9.35
CA LYS A 427 52.98 -4.51 -10.47
C LYS A 427 51.47 -4.33 -10.60
N MET A 428 50.89 -3.39 -9.86
CA MET A 428 49.50 -2.99 -10.05
C MET A 428 49.34 -2.20 -11.36
N SER A 429 48.33 -2.54 -12.14
CA SER A 429 48.05 -1.86 -13.41
C SER A 429 47.60 -0.41 -13.16
N SER A 430 48.24 0.54 -13.84
CA SER A 430 47.98 1.99 -13.72
C SER A 430 46.62 2.45 -14.24
N THR A 431 45.80 1.55 -14.78
CA THR A 431 44.46 1.84 -15.33
C THR A 431 43.39 2.01 -14.24
N CYS A 432 43.68 1.61 -13.00
CA CYS A 432 42.76 1.79 -11.89
C CYS A 432 42.75 3.27 -11.42
N ALA A 433 41.85 4.08 -11.98
CA ALA A 433 41.69 5.52 -11.70
C ALA A 433 41.48 5.85 -10.20
N ALA A 434 41.10 4.86 -9.39
CA ALA A 434 40.85 4.99 -7.96
C ALA A 434 42.11 4.92 -7.07
N ILE A 435 43.33 4.78 -7.60
CA ILE A 435 44.54 4.68 -6.75
C ILE A 435 45.67 5.56 -7.30
N ARG A 436 45.41 6.86 -7.52
CA ARG A 436 46.50 7.86 -7.48
C ARG A 436 46.93 8.04 -6.01
N PRO A 437 48.22 7.81 -5.65
CA PRO A 437 48.66 7.77 -4.25
C PRO A 437 48.45 9.07 -3.47
N ARG A 438 48.22 10.22 -4.14
CA ARG A 438 47.98 11.51 -3.49
C ARG A 438 46.51 11.94 -3.34
N ARG A 439 45.56 11.39 -4.10
CA ARG A 439 44.16 11.89 -4.10
C ARG A 439 43.12 10.91 -3.52
N CYS A 440 43.26 9.60 -3.72
CA CYS A 440 42.13 8.71 -3.38
C CYS A 440 42.05 8.33 -1.90
N TRP A 441 43.20 8.15 -1.23
CA TRP A 441 43.22 7.83 0.20
C TRP A 441 42.71 8.97 1.10
N ARG A 442 42.72 10.22 0.60
CA ARG A 442 42.16 11.39 1.29
C ARG A 442 40.64 11.45 1.20
N CYS A 443 40.05 10.89 0.15
CA CYS A 443 38.60 10.82 -0.06
C CYS A 443 37.97 9.66 0.73
N TRP A 444 38.67 8.53 0.81
CA TRP A 444 38.23 7.31 1.52
C TRP A 444 37.95 7.52 3.03
N ILE A 445 38.57 8.53 3.66
CA ILE A 445 38.48 8.77 5.12
C ILE A 445 37.43 9.84 5.49
N ARG A 446 36.92 10.62 4.52
CA ARG A 446 36.09 11.81 4.84
C ARG A 446 34.59 11.53 4.96
N ASN A 447 34.06 10.46 4.35
CA ASN A 447 32.65 10.08 4.49
C ASN A 447 32.47 9.07 5.63
N ARG A 448 32.17 9.59 6.82
CA ARG A 448 31.77 8.84 8.02
C ARG A 448 30.37 8.25 7.87
N THR A 449 30.25 6.92 7.94
CA THR A 449 29.15 6.18 8.60
C THR A 449 29.60 4.73 8.91
N TRP A 450 30.76 4.55 9.55
CA TRP A 450 31.12 3.27 10.20
C TRP A 450 32.07 3.56 11.37
N PRO A 451 31.86 3.02 12.58
CA PRO A 451 32.72 3.26 13.75
C PRO A 451 33.95 2.34 13.70
N LEU A 452 34.77 2.49 12.66
CA LEU A 452 36.12 1.94 12.59
C LEU A 452 37.05 3.09 12.26
N THR A 453 37.60 3.70 13.31
CA THR A 453 38.47 4.88 13.18
C THR A 453 39.76 4.56 12.42
N ILE A 454 39.77 4.83 11.11
CA ILE A 454 40.97 4.83 10.25
C ILE A 454 41.46 6.26 10.13
N THR A 455 42.76 6.50 10.39
CA THR A 455 43.34 7.85 10.38
C THR A 455 44.47 7.98 9.36
N ILE A 456 44.43 9.13 8.69
CA ILE A 456 45.32 9.81 7.72
C ILE A 456 46.79 9.33 7.67
N TRP A 457 47.30 9.18 6.43
CA TRP A 457 48.52 8.43 6.04
C TRP A 457 49.64 9.38 5.56
N LYS A 458 50.85 9.21 6.07
CA LYS A 458 52.12 9.72 5.50
C LYS A 458 53.01 8.50 5.20
N TRP A 459 53.77 8.51 4.12
CA TRP A 459 54.63 7.39 3.71
C TRP A 459 56.08 7.65 4.12
N ILE A 460 56.78 6.63 4.63
CA ILE A 460 58.23 6.65 4.84
C ILE A 460 58.83 5.56 3.96
N THR A 461 59.70 5.95 3.03
CA THR A 461 60.42 5.06 2.12
C THR A 461 61.72 4.60 2.80
N ILE A 462 62.04 3.31 2.76
CA ILE A 462 63.30 2.75 3.28
C ILE A 462 64.02 2.08 2.11
N SER A 463 65.21 2.59 1.78
CA SER A 463 66.10 2.05 0.75
C SER A 463 67.13 1.13 1.40
N ALA A 464 67.27 -0.09 0.89
CA ALA A 464 68.37 -0.98 1.23
C ALA A 464 69.53 -0.70 0.27
N THR A 465 70.50 0.08 0.74
CA THR A 465 71.88 0.16 0.20
C THR A 465 72.85 0.02 1.35
#